data_AF-A0A353WSL9-F1
#
_entry.id   AF-A0A353WSL9-F1
#
_cell.length_a   1.000
_cell.length_b   1.000
_cell.length_c   1.000
_cell.angle_alpha   90.00
_cell.angle_beta   90.00
_cell.angle_gamma   90.00
#
_symmetry.space_group_name_H-M   'P 1'
#
loop_
_entity.id
_entity.type
_entity.pdbx_description
1 polymer ?
#
loop_
_entity_poly.entity_id
_entity_poly.type
_entity_poly.pdbx_seq_one_letter_code
_entity_poly.pdbx_strand_id
1 'polypeptide(L)'
;MGKEFRRNCLTLSGERIVEVDVSSSQPTLLGLKVKQDTGKTTEWLQHCLKGDFYEWVKKLTDIKVDRSKVKKYIMRFLFSCYGSKLSKTYEGVNFPPDAKTYKTGYRKFEQRLTSYLKDNIPEVYNLIEHHKRHPCWVEKSWTDSWRKRRNGKWCSTFPVLMQKTEVEYIKTCLTRLPKDMKFYTIHDAICVRESDGMKVKEVMEQVSMDMYGVKISVKIENTSAGQVG
;
A
#
# COMPACT_ATOMS: atom_id res chain seq x y z
N MET A 1 17.21 8.08 -6.80
CA MET A 1 16.90 9.52 -6.83
C MET A 1 15.89 9.83 -5.72
N GLY A 2 16.24 10.71 -4.77
CA GLY A 2 15.45 10.98 -3.57
C GLY A 2 14.19 11.82 -3.83
N LYS A 3 13.24 11.81 -2.88
CA LYS A 3 11.97 12.57 -2.96
C LYS A 3 12.21 14.08 -3.12
N GLU A 4 13.20 14.61 -2.40
CA GLU A 4 13.58 16.03 -2.43
C GLU A 4 14.14 16.49 -3.77
N PHE A 5 14.97 15.66 -4.43
CA PHE A 5 15.49 15.99 -5.76
C PHE A 5 14.36 16.09 -6.79
N ARG A 6 13.39 15.18 -6.77
CA ARG A 6 12.23 15.24 -7.67
C ARG A 6 11.42 16.51 -7.46
N ARG A 7 11.23 16.92 -6.20
CA ARG A 7 10.49 18.13 -5.81
C ARG A 7 11.13 19.42 -6.32
N ASN A 8 12.46 19.47 -6.31
CA ASN A 8 13.19 20.71 -6.58
C ASN A 8 13.66 20.84 -8.03
N CYS A 9 13.79 19.73 -8.76
CA CYS A 9 14.46 19.72 -10.06
C CYS A 9 13.57 19.28 -11.23
N LEU A 10 12.38 18.73 -10.98
CA LEU A 10 11.49 18.32 -12.07
C LEU A 10 10.46 19.42 -12.34
N THR A 11 10.36 19.81 -13.61
CA THR A 11 9.29 20.66 -14.12
C THR A 11 8.61 19.97 -15.29
N LEU A 12 7.36 20.35 -15.56
CA LEU A 12 6.59 19.86 -16.70
C LEU A 12 6.10 21.05 -17.52
N SER A 13 6.65 21.22 -18.72
CA SER A 13 6.42 22.41 -19.57
C SER A 13 6.76 23.73 -18.85
N GLY A 14 7.85 23.75 -18.09
CA GLY A 14 8.31 24.94 -17.36
C GLY A 14 7.62 25.20 -16.02
N GLU A 15 6.61 24.41 -15.65
CA GLU A 15 5.88 24.54 -14.39
C GLU A 15 6.33 23.51 -13.36
N ARG A 16 6.24 23.85 -12.06
CA ARG A 16 6.49 22.91 -10.97
C ARG A 16 5.51 21.73 -11.02
N ILE A 17 6.01 20.56 -10.64
CA ILE A 17 5.21 19.33 -10.57
C ILE A 17 4.69 19.11 -9.15
N VAL A 18 3.42 18.72 -9.06
CA VAL A 18 2.79 18.20 -7.85
C VAL A 18 2.55 16.69 -7.98
N GLU A 19 2.68 15.98 -6.87
CA GLU A 19 2.37 14.54 -6.78
C GLU A 19 0.96 14.42 -6.19
N VAL A 20 -0.01 13.92 -6.97
CA VAL A 20 -1.38 13.67 -6.50
C VAL A 20 -1.47 12.19 -6.10
N ASP A 21 -1.51 11.90 -4.80
CA ASP A 21 -1.35 10.55 -4.25
C ASP A 21 -2.53 10.08 -3.38
N VAL A 22 -2.71 8.76 -3.29
CA VAL A 22 -3.72 8.17 -2.41
C VAL A 22 -3.18 8.08 -0.99
N SER A 23 -3.88 8.69 -0.04
CA SER A 23 -3.53 8.59 1.37
C SER A 23 -3.59 7.15 1.85
N SER A 24 -2.48 6.68 2.46
CA SER A 24 -2.38 5.31 2.99
C SER A 24 -2.72 4.26 1.92
N SER A 25 -2.27 4.45 0.68
CA SER A 25 -2.68 3.69 -0.50
C SER A 25 -2.82 2.18 -0.32
N GLN A 26 -1.79 1.46 0.12
CA GLN A 26 -1.86 0.01 0.25
C GLN A 26 -2.98 -0.45 1.21
N PRO A 27 -3.09 0.08 2.45
CA PRO A 27 -4.27 -0.11 3.30
C PRO A 27 -5.61 0.27 2.64
N THR A 28 -5.66 1.40 1.94
CA THR A 28 -6.88 1.89 1.29
C THR A 28 -7.33 0.92 0.19
N LEU A 29 -6.43 0.53 -0.72
CA LEU A 29 -6.71 -0.42 -1.80
C LEU A 29 -7.14 -1.79 -1.28
N LEU A 30 -6.55 -2.27 -0.17
CA LEU A 30 -7.01 -3.47 0.51
C LEU A 30 -8.47 -3.32 0.99
N GLY A 31 -8.78 -2.21 1.67
CA GLY A 31 -10.14 -1.94 2.15
C GLY A 31 -11.16 -1.87 1.00
N LEU A 32 -10.79 -1.22 -0.12
CA LEU A 32 -11.62 -1.12 -1.32
C LEU A 32 -11.83 -2.49 -1.97
N LYS A 33 -10.79 -3.31 -2.08
CA LYS A 33 -10.90 -4.69 -2.61
C LYS A 33 -11.89 -5.51 -1.78
N VAL A 34 -11.78 -5.47 -0.46
CA VAL A 34 -12.73 -6.15 0.44
C VAL A 34 -14.15 -5.61 0.24
N LYS A 35 -14.32 -4.29 0.11
CA LYS A 35 -15.62 -3.70 -0.17
C LYS A 35 -16.19 -4.17 -1.50
N GLN A 36 -15.38 -4.27 -2.54
CA GLN A 36 -15.81 -4.75 -3.86
C GLN A 36 -16.22 -6.22 -3.80
N ASP A 37 -15.47 -7.05 -3.07
CA ASP A 37 -15.74 -8.49 -2.95
C ASP A 37 -16.96 -8.82 -2.08
N THR A 38 -17.23 -7.99 -1.07
CA THR A 38 -18.20 -8.31 0.00
C THR A 38 -19.34 -7.32 0.14
N GLY A 39 -19.29 -6.18 -0.54
CA GLY A 39 -20.18 -5.02 -0.38
C GLY A 39 -19.93 -4.19 0.89
N LYS A 40 -19.15 -4.70 1.86
CA LYS A 40 -19.02 -4.10 3.20
C LYS A 40 -17.98 -2.99 3.26
N THR A 41 -18.36 -1.85 3.84
CA THR A 41 -17.40 -0.82 4.25
C THR A 41 -16.89 -1.16 5.66
N THR A 42 -15.75 -1.84 5.75
CA THR A 42 -15.14 -2.26 7.03
C THR A 42 -14.57 -1.09 7.83
N GLU A 43 -14.40 -1.25 9.15
CA GLU A 43 -13.72 -0.26 10.01
C GLU A 43 -12.31 0.07 9.51
N TRP A 44 -11.60 -0.92 8.97
CA TRP A 44 -10.31 -0.74 8.29
C TRP A 44 -10.39 0.31 7.18
N LEU A 45 -11.40 0.17 6.29
CA LEU A 45 -11.60 1.10 5.19
C LEU A 45 -12.06 2.47 5.73
N GLN A 46 -12.95 2.53 6.71
CA GLN A 46 -13.41 3.79 7.31
C GLN A 46 -12.23 4.65 7.81
N HIS A 47 -11.28 4.05 8.53
CA HIS A 47 -10.07 4.75 8.99
C HIS A 47 -9.12 5.16 7.87
N CYS A 48 -9.09 4.40 6.77
CA CYS A 48 -8.37 4.79 5.55
C CYS A 48 -9.01 6.04 4.90
N LEU A 49 -10.33 6.05 4.73
CA LEU A 49 -11.08 7.16 4.14
C LEU A 49 -11.00 8.43 4.99
N LYS A 50 -11.03 8.30 6.32
CA LYS A 50 -10.86 9.41 7.26
C LYS A 50 -9.43 9.97 7.30
N GLY A 51 -8.45 9.20 6.83
CA GLY A 51 -7.04 9.60 6.84
C GLY A 51 -6.32 9.41 8.17
N ASP A 52 -6.94 8.77 9.17
CA ASP A 52 -6.37 8.51 10.50
C ASP A 52 -5.86 7.08 10.70
N PHE A 53 -5.88 6.25 9.64
CA PHE A 53 -5.48 4.83 9.65
C PHE A 53 -4.25 4.48 10.49
N TYR A 54 -3.10 5.13 10.25
CA TYR A 54 -1.88 4.78 10.97
C TYR A 54 -1.93 5.15 12.46
N GLU A 55 -2.67 6.20 12.83
CA GLU A 55 -2.87 6.57 14.23
C GLU A 55 -3.85 5.62 14.91
N TRP A 56 -4.92 5.20 14.21
CA TRP A 56 -5.83 4.16 14.67
C TRP A 56 -5.08 2.85 14.94
N VAL A 57 -4.32 2.35 13.97
CA VAL A 57 -3.49 1.14 14.12
C VAL A 57 -2.51 1.28 15.29
N LYS A 58 -1.88 2.44 15.46
CA LYS A 58 -0.93 2.69 16.56
C LYS A 58 -1.60 2.57 17.92
N LYS A 59 -2.79 3.18 18.08
CA LYS A 59 -3.60 3.11 19.30
C LYS A 59 -4.05 1.67 19.57
N LEU A 60 -4.58 1.00 18.55
CA LEU A 60 -5.07 -0.38 18.59
C LEU A 60 -3.98 -1.36 19.02
N THR A 61 -2.76 -1.20 18.50
CA THR A 61 -1.65 -2.09 18.83
C THR A 61 -0.87 -1.66 20.06
N ASP A 62 -1.18 -0.49 20.67
CA ASP A 62 -0.54 0.08 21.85
C ASP A 62 1.01 -0.05 21.78
N ILE A 63 1.57 0.38 20.65
CA ILE A 63 3.03 0.43 20.43
C ILE A 63 3.55 1.86 20.57
N LYS A 64 4.63 2.00 21.34
CA LYS A 64 5.30 3.29 21.58
C LYS A 64 6.33 3.59 20.50
N VAL A 65 5.87 3.75 19.27
CA VAL A 65 6.72 4.17 18.13
C VAL A 65 6.07 5.32 17.36
N ASP A 66 6.86 6.01 16.55
CA ASP A 66 6.39 7.08 15.68
C ASP A 66 5.58 6.54 14.50
N ARG A 67 4.77 7.41 13.89
CA ARG A 67 3.92 7.06 12.74
C ARG A 67 4.72 6.45 11.58
N SER A 68 5.96 6.90 11.35
CA SER A 68 6.81 6.38 10.27
C SER A 68 7.17 4.90 10.50
N LYS A 69 7.43 4.50 11.74
CA LYS A 69 7.68 3.10 12.10
C LYS A 69 6.40 2.26 12.02
N VAL A 70 5.24 2.80 12.39
CA VAL A 70 3.94 2.10 12.22
C VAL A 70 3.69 1.82 10.75
N LYS A 71 3.93 2.79 9.85
CA LYS A 71 3.83 2.56 8.40
C LYS A 71 4.74 1.42 7.94
N LYS A 72 6.00 1.38 8.40
CA LYS A 72 6.92 0.27 8.10
C LYS A 72 6.40 -1.08 8.63
N TYR A 73 5.79 -1.10 9.81
CA TYR A 73 5.20 -2.31 10.39
C TYR A 73 3.98 -2.78 9.61
N ILE A 74 3.09 -1.89 9.20
CA ILE A 74 1.95 -2.24 8.33
C ILE A 74 2.44 -2.82 7.00
N MET A 75 3.38 -2.17 6.32
CA MET A 75 3.92 -2.70 5.06
C MET A 75 4.55 -4.09 5.26
N ARG A 76 5.30 -4.28 6.35
CA ARG A 76 5.85 -5.59 6.69
C ARG A 76 4.76 -6.62 6.98
N PHE A 77 3.68 -6.22 7.66
CA PHE A 77 2.56 -7.09 8.00
C PHE A 77 1.76 -7.53 6.77
N LEU A 78 1.51 -6.61 5.84
CA LEU A 78 0.78 -6.90 4.59
C LEU A 78 1.61 -7.79 3.65
N PHE A 79 2.92 -7.59 3.58
CA PHE A 79 3.78 -8.25 2.59
C PHE A 79 4.66 -9.37 3.15
N SER A 80 4.50 -9.74 4.42
CA SER A 80 5.13 -10.94 4.98
C SER A 80 4.41 -12.21 4.50
N CYS A 81 5.11 -13.34 4.58
CA CYS A 81 4.51 -14.66 4.43
C CYS A 81 5.08 -15.61 5.48
N TYR A 82 4.38 -16.72 5.72
CA TYR A 82 4.95 -17.82 6.45
C TYR A 82 5.90 -18.57 5.51
N GLY A 83 7.10 -18.95 5.97
CA GLY A 83 7.90 -19.95 5.24
C GLY A 83 9.11 -19.45 4.48
N SER A 84 9.78 -18.42 5.00
CA SER A 84 11.07 -17.97 4.46
C SER A 84 12.14 -19.07 4.37
N LYS A 85 11.95 -20.20 5.06
CA LYS A 85 12.87 -21.36 5.08
C LYS A 85 12.35 -22.59 4.31
N LEU A 86 11.24 -22.50 3.58
CA LEU A 86 10.71 -23.62 2.81
C LEU A 86 11.62 -24.01 1.63
N SER A 87 11.56 -25.28 1.22
CA SER A 87 12.20 -25.78 -0.02
C SER A 87 11.67 -25.03 -1.26
N LYS A 88 12.45 -24.96 -2.35
CA LYS A 88 12.03 -24.32 -3.61
C LYS A 88 10.83 -25.01 -4.27
N THR A 89 10.74 -26.34 -4.12
CA THR A 89 9.71 -27.19 -4.76
C THR A 89 8.55 -27.52 -3.81
N TYR A 90 8.36 -26.71 -2.76
CA TYR A 90 7.31 -26.95 -1.80
C TYR A 90 5.93 -26.63 -2.40
N GLU A 91 5.00 -27.55 -2.23
CA GLU A 91 3.58 -27.37 -2.54
C GLU A 91 2.79 -27.49 -1.22
N GLY A 92 1.87 -26.57 -0.98
CA GLY A 92 0.97 -26.64 0.18
C GLY A 92 0.82 -25.34 0.97
N VAL A 93 -0.04 -25.43 2.00
CA VAL A 93 -0.36 -24.33 2.91
C VAL A 93 0.68 -24.29 4.02
N ASN A 94 1.30 -23.13 4.21
CA ASN A 94 2.25 -22.97 5.29
C ASN A 94 1.64 -22.43 6.58
N PHE A 95 2.18 -22.86 7.72
CA PHE A 95 1.76 -22.50 9.06
C PHE A 95 2.77 -21.56 9.74
N PRO A 96 2.30 -20.69 10.65
CA PRO A 96 3.19 -19.87 11.47
C PRO A 96 4.09 -20.75 12.36
N PRO A 97 5.38 -20.40 12.55
CA PRO A 97 6.25 -21.12 13.46
C PRO A 97 5.78 -21.00 14.92
N ASP A 98 5.95 -22.07 15.70
CA ASP A 98 5.46 -22.17 17.08
C ASP A 98 5.84 -20.98 17.97
N ALA A 99 4.82 -20.45 18.63
CA ALA A 99 4.72 -19.17 19.32
C ALA A 99 5.56 -19.01 20.62
N LYS A 100 6.50 -19.90 20.93
CA LYS A 100 6.96 -20.08 22.33
C LYS A 100 7.85 -18.97 22.92
N THR A 101 8.26 -17.93 22.19
CA THR A 101 8.95 -16.76 22.80
C THR A 101 8.73 -15.46 22.00
N TYR A 102 7.83 -14.60 22.48
CA TYR A 102 7.52 -13.30 21.88
C TYR A 102 8.18 -12.14 22.61
N LYS A 103 9.39 -11.75 22.18
CA LYS A 103 10.03 -10.48 22.58
C LYS A 103 10.60 -9.78 21.35
N THR A 104 9.91 -8.74 20.86
CA THR A 104 10.38 -7.65 19.95
C THR A 104 9.20 -6.77 19.51
N GLY A 105 9.43 -5.47 19.29
CA GLY A 105 8.37 -4.48 19.02
C GLY A 105 7.47 -4.77 17.81
N TYR A 106 8.02 -5.30 16.70
CA TYR A 106 7.20 -5.68 15.54
C TYR A 106 6.33 -6.91 15.80
N ARG A 107 6.84 -7.90 16.56
CA ARG A 107 6.07 -9.12 16.84
C ARG A 107 4.84 -8.83 17.69
N LYS A 108 4.97 -7.96 18.71
CA LYS A 108 3.84 -7.50 19.53
C LYS A 108 2.79 -6.75 18.71
N PHE A 109 3.24 -5.91 17.78
CA PHE A 109 2.39 -5.24 16.79
C PHE A 109 1.61 -6.25 15.94
N GLU A 110 2.32 -7.22 15.33
CA GLU A 110 1.71 -8.23 14.45
C GLU A 110 0.67 -9.07 15.20
N GLN A 111 0.97 -9.54 16.42
CA GLN A 111 0.03 -10.31 17.22
C GLN A 111 -1.25 -9.53 17.53
N ARG A 112 -1.12 -8.31 18.07
CA ARG A 112 -2.28 -7.49 18.47
C ARG A 112 -3.15 -7.14 17.26
N LEU A 113 -2.52 -6.75 16.15
CA LEU A 113 -3.25 -6.47 14.91
C LEU A 113 -3.93 -7.73 14.36
N THR A 114 -3.25 -8.88 14.36
CA THR A 114 -3.83 -10.15 13.88
C THR A 114 -5.04 -10.56 14.71
N SER A 115 -4.92 -10.56 16.04
CA SER A 115 -6.02 -10.90 16.96
C SER A 115 -7.22 -9.99 16.73
N TYR A 116 -7.00 -8.68 16.69
CA TYR A 116 -8.08 -7.73 16.45
C TYR A 116 -8.75 -7.95 15.09
N LEU A 117 -7.99 -8.07 14.01
CA LEU A 117 -8.56 -8.26 12.67
C LEU A 117 -9.36 -9.56 12.58
N LYS A 118 -8.88 -10.64 13.21
CA LYS A 118 -9.58 -11.93 13.24
C LYS A 118 -10.95 -11.81 13.89
N ASP A 119 -11.03 -11.07 15.01
CA ASP A 119 -12.25 -10.99 15.81
C ASP A 119 -13.23 -9.92 15.30
N ASN A 120 -12.73 -8.84 14.67
CA ASN A 120 -13.54 -7.66 14.34
C ASN A 120 -13.68 -7.40 12.82
N ILE A 121 -12.71 -7.81 12.01
CA ILE A 121 -12.68 -7.53 10.56
C ILE A 121 -12.23 -8.78 9.79
N PRO A 122 -12.99 -9.89 9.90
CA PRO A 122 -12.57 -11.19 9.39
C PRO A 122 -12.32 -11.19 7.88
N GLU A 123 -12.99 -10.33 7.10
CA GLU A 123 -12.78 -10.22 5.66
C GLU A 123 -11.36 -9.74 5.32
N VAL A 124 -10.87 -8.72 6.04
CA VAL A 124 -9.49 -8.22 5.89
C VAL A 124 -8.49 -9.24 6.40
N TYR A 125 -8.78 -9.84 7.56
CA TYR A 125 -7.94 -10.90 8.14
C TYR A 125 -7.77 -12.07 7.18
N ASN A 126 -8.87 -12.64 6.69
CA ASN A 126 -8.88 -13.83 5.85
C ASN A 126 -8.11 -13.59 4.55
N LEU A 127 -8.26 -12.42 3.93
CA LEU A 127 -7.53 -12.09 2.71
C LEU A 127 -6.01 -12.03 2.96
N ILE A 128 -5.56 -11.28 3.98
CA ILE A 128 -4.13 -11.20 4.33
C ILE A 128 -3.59 -12.59 4.68
N GLU A 129 -4.31 -13.32 5.53
CA GLU A 129 -3.89 -14.62 6.04
C GLU A 129 -3.80 -15.67 4.92
N HIS A 130 -4.76 -15.68 3.99
CA HIS A 130 -4.70 -16.52 2.80
C HIS A 130 -3.38 -16.33 2.04
N HIS A 131 -3.02 -15.08 1.73
CA HIS A 131 -1.78 -14.79 1.00
C HIS A 131 -0.50 -15.06 1.81
N LYS A 132 -0.56 -14.93 3.15
CA LYS A 132 0.57 -15.31 4.03
C LYS A 132 0.84 -16.81 4.01
N ARG A 133 -0.21 -17.62 3.91
CA ARG A 133 -0.16 -19.10 3.94
C ARG A 133 0.11 -19.74 2.59
N HIS A 134 -0.14 -19.01 1.50
CA HIS A 134 0.10 -19.45 0.13
C HIS A 134 1.15 -18.54 -0.55
N PRO A 135 2.40 -18.51 -0.06
CA PRO A 135 3.47 -17.77 -0.71
C PRO A 135 3.84 -18.39 -2.06
N CYS A 136 4.52 -17.64 -2.91
CA CYS A 136 5.13 -18.15 -4.14
C CYS A 136 6.65 -17.98 -4.11
N TRP A 137 7.37 -18.91 -4.76
CA TRP A 137 8.81 -18.78 -4.94
C TRP A 137 9.09 -17.77 -6.06
N VAL A 138 9.85 -16.72 -5.73
CA VAL A 138 10.27 -15.71 -6.71
C VAL A 138 11.77 -15.83 -6.92
N GLU A 139 12.18 -16.08 -8.16
CA GLU A 139 13.59 -16.04 -8.55
C GLU A 139 14.10 -14.59 -8.57
N LYS A 140 15.27 -14.33 -7.99
CA LYS A 140 15.93 -13.03 -8.15
C LYS A 140 16.66 -13.02 -9.48
N SER A 141 16.14 -12.28 -10.46
CA SER A 141 16.74 -12.12 -11.78
C SER A 141 17.83 -11.03 -11.84
N TRP A 142 17.92 -10.15 -10.84
CA TRP A 142 18.89 -9.05 -10.82
C TRP A 142 19.82 -9.11 -9.61
N THR A 143 21.03 -9.63 -9.84
CA THR A 143 22.22 -9.24 -9.06
C THR A 143 23.42 -9.22 -10.00
N ASP A 144 24.13 -8.09 -10.07
CA ASP A 144 25.42 -7.93 -10.80
C ASP A 144 26.55 -8.83 -10.29
N SER A 145 26.26 -9.80 -9.43
CA SER A 145 27.23 -10.74 -8.91
C SER A 145 27.12 -12.08 -9.65
N TRP A 146 28.08 -12.36 -10.52
CA TRP A 146 28.35 -13.66 -11.15
C TRP A 146 28.47 -14.85 -10.16
N ARG A 147 28.45 -14.61 -8.84
CA ARG A 147 28.68 -15.58 -7.76
C ARG A 147 27.43 -16.05 -6.99
N LYS A 148 26.19 -15.72 -7.37
CA LYS A 148 24.99 -16.09 -6.58
C LYS A 148 23.97 -16.95 -7.34
N ARG A 149 24.38 -18.16 -7.73
CA ARG A 149 23.58 -19.18 -8.43
C ARG A 149 22.39 -19.80 -7.65
N ARG A 150 21.88 -19.21 -6.56
CA ARG A 150 20.83 -19.85 -5.71
C ARG A 150 19.73 -18.97 -5.08
N ASN A 151 19.56 -17.70 -5.45
CA ASN A 151 18.91 -16.78 -4.51
C ASN A 151 17.47 -16.39 -4.86
N GLY A 152 16.56 -17.36 -5.03
CA GLY A 152 15.13 -17.06 -4.92
C GLY A 152 14.69 -16.90 -3.46
N LYS A 153 13.46 -16.43 -3.24
CA LYS A 153 12.83 -16.39 -1.91
C LYS A 153 11.33 -16.60 -2.01
N TRP A 154 10.76 -17.25 -0.99
CA TRP A 154 9.31 -17.26 -0.80
C TRP A 154 8.83 -15.85 -0.47
N CYS A 155 7.82 -15.40 -1.22
CA CYS A 155 7.20 -14.10 -1.07
C CYS A 155 5.69 -14.27 -0.92
N SER A 156 5.07 -13.38 -0.15
CA SER A 156 3.62 -13.25 -0.17
C SER A 156 3.16 -12.95 -1.59
N THR A 157 2.02 -13.54 -1.97
CA THR A 157 1.33 -13.23 -3.23
C THR A 157 0.48 -11.95 -3.12
N PHE A 158 0.30 -11.43 -1.90
CA PHE A 158 -0.46 -10.21 -1.62
C PHE A 158 0.03 -8.94 -2.35
N PRO A 159 1.35 -8.64 -2.44
CA PRO A 159 1.83 -7.49 -3.20
C PRO A 159 1.42 -7.50 -4.67
N VAL A 160 1.35 -8.69 -5.30
CA VAL A 160 0.93 -8.83 -6.71
C VAL A 160 -0.55 -8.47 -6.86
N LEU A 161 -1.40 -8.92 -5.93
CA LEU A 161 -2.82 -8.56 -5.90
C LEU A 161 -3.00 -7.04 -5.71
N MET A 162 -2.29 -6.44 -4.76
CA MET A 162 -2.37 -5.00 -4.51
C MET A 162 -1.87 -4.19 -5.71
N GLN A 163 -0.78 -4.60 -6.35
CA GLN A 163 -0.30 -3.93 -7.57
C GLN A 163 -1.30 -4.00 -8.72
N LYS A 164 -1.99 -5.13 -8.90
CA LYS A 164 -3.06 -5.25 -9.91
C LYS A 164 -4.20 -4.26 -9.62
N THR A 165 -4.64 -4.21 -8.37
CA THR A 165 -5.70 -3.29 -7.91
C THR A 165 -5.29 -1.83 -8.10
N GLU A 166 -4.05 -1.49 -7.76
CA GLU A 166 -3.46 -0.16 -7.96
C GLU A 166 -3.44 0.22 -9.44
N VAL A 167 -2.95 -0.66 -10.31
CA VAL A 167 -2.84 -0.40 -11.75
C VAL A 167 -4.22 -0.23 -12.38
N GLU A 168 -5.20 -1.04 -11.99
CA GLU A 168 -6.57 -0.92 -12.48
C GLU A 168 -7.18 0.43 -12.10
N TYR A 169 -7.04 0.83 -10.83
CA TYR A 169 -7.50 2.12 -10.35
C TYR A 169 -6.81 3.28 -11.08
N ILE A 170 -5.48 3.29 -11.16
CA ILE A 170 -4.71 4.35 -11.83
C ILE A 170 -5.06 4.42 -13.32
N LYS A 171 -5.14 3.29 -14.03
CA LYS A 171 -5.54 3.30 -15.44
C LYS A 171 -6.93 3.89 -15.63
N THR A 172 -7.86 3.62 -14.72
CA THR A 172 -9.22 4.19 -14.77
C THR A 172 -9.19 5.70 -14.52
N CYS A 173 -8.36 6.18 -13.59
CA CYS A 173 -8.12 7.62 -13.42
C CYS A 173 -7.58 8.25 -14.72
N LEU A 174 -6.57 7.64 -15.35
CA LEU A 174 -5.95 8.17 -16.56
C LEU A 174 -6.92 8.28 -17.75
N THR A 175 -7.87 7.36 -17.89
CA THR A 175 -8.87 7.42 -18.98
C THR A 175 -9.89 8.55 -18.81
N ARG A 176 -10.01 9.10 -17.59
CA ARG A 176 -10.90 10.23 -17.27
C ARG A 176 -10.18 11.59 -17.30
N LEU A 177 -8.86 11.62 -17.47
CA LEU A 177 -8.11 12.86 -17.64
C LEU A 177 -8.26 13.43 -19.06
N PRO A 178 -8.09 14.75 -19.26
CA PRO A 178 -8.03 15.35 -20.59
C PRO A 178 -6.93 14.70 -21.45
N LYS A 179 -7.22 14.46 -22.73
CA LYS A 179 -6.31 13.75 -23.66
C LYS A 179 -4.97 14.47 -23.87
N ASP A 180 -4.97 15.79 -23.74
CA ASP A 180 -3.82 16.67 -23.91
C ASP A 180 -3.06 16.95 -22.61
N MET A 181 -3.56 16.45 -21.46
CA MET A 181 -2.89 16.60 -20.18
C MET A 181 -1.58 15.83 -20.16
N LYS A 182 -0.47 16.53 -19.92
CA LYS A 182 0.83 15.90 -19.70
C LYS A 182 0.92 15.41 -18.26
N PHE A 183 1.35 14.18 -18.07
CA PHE A 183 1.58 13.59 -16.75
C PHE A 183 2.65 12.50 -16.84
N TYR A 184 3.13 12.07 -15.68
CA TYR A 184 3.78 10.77 -15.51
C TYR A 184 3.29 10.14 -14.21
N THR A 185 3.46 8.83 -14.05
CA THR A 185 3.01 8.11 -12.86
C THR A 185 4.19 7.58 -12.06
N ILE A 186 4.12 7.67 -10.73
CA ILE A 186 5.04 6.99 -9.82
C ILE A 186 4.20 6.22 -8.81
N HIS A 187 4.21 4.89 -8.89
CA HIS A 187 3.35 4.03 -8.06
C HIS A 187 1.88 4.46 -8.14
N ASP A 188 1.31 4.80 -6.99
CA ASP A 188 -0.06 5.26 -6.75
C ASP A 188 -0.27 6.78 -6.96
N ALA A 189 0.76 7.49 -7.43
CA ALA A 189 0.71 8.93 -7.67
C ALA A 189 0.67 9.28 -9.17
N ILE A 190 -0.19 10.25 -9.50
CA ILE A 190 -0.21 10.90 -10.82
C ILE A 190 0.48 12.26 -10.64
N CYS A 191 1.58 12.46 -11.36
CA CYS A 191 2.39 13.66 -11.28
C CYS A 191 2.03 14.60 -12.43
N VAL A 192 1.56 15.80 -12.10
CA VAL A 192 1.09 16.81 -13.05
C VAL A 192 1.63 18.19 -12.70
N ARG A 193 1.38 19.16 -13.57
CA ARG A 193 1.60 20.58 -13.26
C ARG A 193 0.79 20.99 -12.03
N GLU A 194 1.33 21.93 -11.24
CA GLU A 194 0.66 22.44 -10.04
C GLU A 194 -0.76 22.96 -10.34
N SER A 195 -0.93 23.66 -11.46
CA SER A 195 -2.20 24.15 -12.00
C SER A 195 -3.22 23.05 -12.30
N ASP A 196 -2.77 21.84 -12.64
CA ASP A 196 -3.61 20.69 -12.96
C ASP A 196 -3.91 19.80 -11.72
N GLY A 197 -3.23 20.02 -10.60
CA GLY A 197 -3.26 19.14 -9.43
C GLY A 197 -4.66 18.92 -8.85
N MET A 198 -5.44 20.00 -8.70
CA MET A 198 -6.81 19.92 -8.16
C MET A 198 -7.74 19.12 -9.07
N LYS A 199 -7.61 19.30 -10.38
CA LYS A 199 -8.40 18.56 -11.37
C LYS A 199 -8.12 17.06 -11.32
N VAL A 200 -6.85 16.67 -11.21
CA VAL A 200 -6.48 15.26 -11.05
C VAL A 200 -7.00 14.69 -9.74
N LYS A 201 -6.91 15.45 -8.65
CA LYS A 201 -7.46 15.05 -7.35
C LYS A 201 -8.97 14.76 -7.44
N GLU A 202 -9.73 15.66 -8.05
CA GLU A 202 -11.18 15.50 -8.24
C GLU A 202 -11.49 14.27 -9.10
N VAL A 203 -10.74 14.03 -10.18
CA VAL A 203 -10.89 12.84 -11.01
C VAL A 203 -10.61 11.56 -10.23
N MET A 204 -9.53 11.51 -9.45
CA MET A 204 -9.21 10.35 -8.60
C MET A 204 -10.33 10.09 -7.58
N GLU A 205 -10.80 11.13 -6.88
CA GLU A 205 -11.90 11.03 -5.93
C GLU A 205 -13.20 10.54 -6.61
N GLN A 206 -13.52 11.06 -7.80
CA GLN A 206 -14.71 10.65 -8.55
C GLN A 206 -14.61 9.21 -9.05
N VAL A 207 -13.46 8.79 -9.59
CA VAL A 207 -13.24 7.40 -10.02
C VAL A 207 -13.39 6.44 -8.84
N SER A 208 -12.93 6.83 -7.65
CA SER A 208 -13.14 6.00 -6.46
C SER A 208 -14.62 5.85 -6.08
N MET A 209 -15.42 6.92 -6.23
CA MET A 209 -16.87 6.86 -6.06
C MET A 209 -17.54 5.97 -7.12
N ASP A 210 -17.15 6.11 -8.39
CA ASP A 210 -17.71 5.32 -9.50
C ASP A 210 -17.39 3.82 -9.34
N MET A 211 -16.15 3.48 -9.01
CA MET A 211 -15.68 2.08 -8.92
C MET A 211 -16.09 1.38 -7.63
N TYR A 212 -16.07 2.10 -6.50
CA TYR A 212 -16.17 1.50 -5.17
C TYR A 212 -17.31 2.08 -4.32
N GLY A 213 -18.03 3.09 -4.80
CA GLY A 213 -19.11 3.75 -4.05
C GLY A 213 -18.62 4.53 -2.81
N VAL A 214 -17.32 4.81 -2.71
CA VAL A 214 -16.72 5.57 -1.60
C VAL A 214 -15.65 6.52 -2.10
N LYS A 215 -15.62 7.71 -1.51
CA LYS A 215 -14.67 8.76 -1.85
C LYS A 215 -13.37 8.56 -1.06
N ILE A 216 -12.29 8.22 -1.75
CA ILE A 216 -10.98 8.02 -1.10
C ILE A 216 -10.33 9.34 -0.72
N SER A 217 -9.42 9.30 0.25
CA SER A 217 -8.63 10.46 0.64
C SER A 217 -7.41 10.63 -0.29
N VAL A 218 -7.40 11.69 -1.09
CA VAL A 218 -6.34 12.03 -2.04
C VAL A 218 -5.60 13.30 -1.59
N LYS A 219 -4.27 13.33 -1.73
CA LYS A 219 -3.43 14.44 -1.29
C LYS A 219 -2.66 15.13 -2.40
N ILE A 220 -2.65 16.44 -2.22
CA ILE A 220 -1.83 17.53 -2.75
C ILE A 220 -0.37 17.53 -2.32
N GLU A 221 0.52 16.65 -2.78
CA GLU A 221 1.93 16.79 -2.39
C GLU A 221 2.70 17.79 -3.25
N ASN A 222 3.64 18.51 -2.62
CA ASN A 222 4.59 19.45 -3.25
C ASN A 222 4.02 20.79 -3.71
N THR A 223 2.91 21.25 -3.13
CA THR A 223 2.37 22.59 -3.39
C THR A 223 3.27 23.69 -2.84
N SER A 224 3.22 24.87 -3.48
CA SER A 224 3.96 26.08 -3.10
C SER A 224 3.70 26.53 -1.65
N ALA A 225 2.52 26.22 -1.11
CA ALA A 225 2.09 26.60 0.24
C ALA A 225 2.83 25.87 1.39
N GLY A 226 3.66 24.86 1.07
CA GLY A 226 4.42 24.09 2.07
C GLY A 226 5.86 24.55 2.31
N GLN A 227 6.30 25.66 1.72
CA GLN A 227 7.68 26.18 1.81
C GLN A 227 7.81 27.48 2.60
N VAL A 228 6.88 27.78 3.53
CA VAL A 228 7.14 28.78 4.58
C VAL A 228 7.73 28.06 5.78
N GLY A 229 9.06 28.14 5.90
CA GLY A 229 9.87 27.55 6.97
C GLY A 229 11.33 27.52 6.58
#